data_AF-A0AAE0AFW6-F1
#
_entry.id   AF-A0AAE0AFW6-F1
#
_cell.length_a   1.000
_cell.length_b   1.000
_cell.length_c   1.000
_cell.angle_alpha   90.00
_cell.angle_beta   90.00
_cell.angle_gamma   90.00
#
_symmetry.space_group_name_H-M   'P 1'
#
loop_
_entity.id
_entity.type
_entity.pdbx_description
1 polymer ?
#
loop_
_entity_poly.entity_id
_entity_poly.type
_entity_poly.pdbx_seq_one_letter_code
_entity_poly.pdbx_strand_id
1 'polypeptide(L)'
;MALAQLPRLNVSIFTKPPLSLLHTHFTLLPKHRFLFSPKSTLSVTEPIPISHVSEQEEAQDAPVTLSLEKLFVPPETQVSVDDPSLSTRILKGSNIVLSKYAMDAQVVQAEFVKSSVKTEDCPSDGLPEFALVGRSNVGKSSLLNSLVRRKKLALTSKKPGKTQCINHFRINDKWYLVDLPGYGYASAPQELRTDWNKFTKDYFLNRSTLVSVFLLIDASIPAKNIDLEYASWLGQNQIPMTLVFTKCDKRKKKKNGGKRPEENMNDFQELIRGFFETAPPWIMTSSVTNQGRDEILLHMAQLRNYWLKH
;
A
#
# COMPACT_ATOMS: atom_id res chain seq x y z
N MET A 1 -13.64 -21.65 -29.85
CA MET A 1 -12.34 -22.30 -30.09
C MET A 1 -11.29 -21.19 -30.18
N ALA A 2 -10.30 -21.03 -29.32
CA ALA A 2 -9.68 -21.91 -28.35
C ALA A 2 -9.40 -21.13 -27.06
N LEU A 3 -10.14 -21.45 -26.00
CA LEU A 3 -9.79 -21.18 -24.60
C LEU A 3 -9.01 -22.41 -24.14
N ALA A 4 -7.68 -22.36 -24.19
CA ALA A 4 -6.83 -23.37 -23.57
C ALA A 4 -5.43 -22.80 -23.32
N GLN A 5 -5.02 -22.87 -22.06
CA GLN A 5 -3.64 -22.87 -21.56
C GLN A 5 -2.87 -21.54 -21.56
N LEU A 6 -2.93 -20.81 -20.44
CA LEU A 6 -1.83 -19.97 -19.95
C LEU A 6 -1.73 -20.09 -18.41
N PRO A 7 -0.52 -20.04 -17.83
CA PRO A 7 -0.19 -20.66 -16.53
C PRO A 7 -0.72 -19.86 -15.32
N ARG A 8 -1.02 -20.59 -14.23
CA ARG A 8 -1.27 -20.03 -12.89
C ARG A 8 -0.01 -19.31 -12.41
N LEU A 9 -0.18 -18.14 -11.78
CA LEU A 9 0.93 -17.32 -11.32
C LEU A 9 1.67 -18.08 -10.20
N ASN A 10 2.99 -17.97 -10.21
CA ASN A 10 3.86 -18.65 -9.28
C ASN A 10 4.84 -17.58 -8.80
N VAL A 11 4.72 -17.17 -7.53
CA VAL A 11 5.67 -16.29 -6.85
C VAL A 11 6.93 -17.12 -6.55
N SER A 12 7.66 -17.46 -7.61
CA SER A 12 8.78 -18.40 -7.58
C SER A 12 10.08 -17.75 -7.11
N ILE A 13 10.06 -17.13 -5.93
CA ILE A 13 11.25 -17.03 -5.08
C ILE A 13 11.17 -18.05 -3.91
N PHE A 14 10.08 -18.83 -3.79
CA PHE A 14 10.00 -19.94 -2.80
C PHE A 14 9.55 -21.26 -3.44
N THR A 15 10.57 -22.09 -3.74
CA THR A 15 10.63 -23.57 -3.88
C THR A 15 9.48 -24.37 -4.54
N LYS A 16 9.84 -25.16 -5.56
CA LYS A 16 9.22 -26.42 -6.06
C LYS A 16 9.83 -27.65 -5.35
N PRO A 17 9.37 -28.94 -5.49
CA PRO A 17 8.17 -29.56 -6.15
C PRO A 17 7.48 -30.65 -5.22
N PRO A 18 6.69 -31.68 -5.68
CA PRO A 18 6.05 -31.99 -6.97
C PRO A 18 4.50 -32.19 -6.94
N LEU A 19 3.95 -32.32 -8.16
CA LEU A 19 2.53 -32.43 -8.55
C LEU A 19 1.84 -33.76 -8.19
N SER A 20 0.53 -33.70 -7.87
CA SER A 20 -0.49 -34.61 -8.41
C SER A 20 -1.94 -34.19 -8.08
N LEU A 21 -2.80 -34.13 -9.13
CA LEU A 21 -4.24 -34.53 -9.18
C LEU A 21 -5.26 -33.71 -8.34
N LEU A 22 -6.47 -33.28 -8.76
CA LEU A 22 -7.43 -33.65 -9.82
C LEU A 22 -8.43 -32.48 -10.07
N HIS A 23 -9.16 -32.60 -11.19
CA HIS A 23 -10.24 -31.75 -11.71
C HIS A 23 -11.46 -31.53 -10.77
N THR A 24 -12.23 -30.45 -10.97
CA THR A 24 -13.59 -30.49 -11.58
C THR A 24 -14.24 -29.10 -11.68
N HIS A 25 -15.17 -28.98 -12.64
CA HIS A 25 -15.86 -27.81 -13.20
C HIS A 25 -16.87 -27.11 -12.26
N PHE A 26 -17.19 -25.83 -12.50
CA PHE A 26 -18.58 -25.34 -12.43
C PHE A 26 -18.85 -24.08 -13.28
N THR A 27 -20.09 -24.03 -13.76
CA THR A 27 -20.73 -23.19 -14.80
C THR A 27 -21.29 -21.85 -14.30
N LEU A 28 -21.44 -20.89 -15.23
CA LEU A 28 -22.07 -19.56 -15.08
C LEU A 28 -23.61 -19.58 -15.00
N LEU A 29 -24.20 -18.59 -14.28
CA LEU A 29 -25.36 -17.71 -14.63
C LEU A 29 -25.89 -16.98 -13.33
N PRO A 30 -26.81 -15.98 -13.36
CA PRO A 30 -26.59 -14.56 -13.67
C PRO A 30 -27.14 -13.55 -12.61
N LYS A 31 -26.98 -12.26 -12.93
CA LYS A 31 -27.30 -11.03 -12.16
C LYS A 31 -28.81 -10.80 -11.89
N HIS A 32 -29.16 -10.31 -10.69
CA HIS A 32 -30.44 -9.66 -10.42
C HIS A 32 -30.29 -8.13 -10.23
N ARG A 33 -31.17 -7.38 -10.93
CA ARG A 33 -31.44 -5.94 -10.75
C ARG A 33 -32.53 -5.76 -9.69
N PHE A 34 -32.43 -4.72 -8.86
CA PHE A 34 -33.58 -4.16 -8.14
C PHE A 34 -33.69 -2.66 -8.44
N LEU A 35 -34.90 -2.27 -8.84
CA LEU A 35 -35.44 -0.91 -8.92
C LEU A 35 -36.45 -0.77 -7.78
N PHE A 36 -36.50 0.38 -7.08
CA PHE A 36 -37.75 0.97 -6.56
C PHE A 36 -37.50 2.38 -5.98
N SER A 37 -38.48 3.27 -6.16
CA SER A 37 -38.66 4.60 -5.53
C SER A 37 -40.20 4.84 -5.37
N PRO A 38 -40.70 5.98 -4.80
CA PRO A 38 -41.12 6.11 -3.39
C PRO A 38 -42.56 6.67 -3.19
N LYS A 39 -43.01 6.84 -1.92
CA LYS A 39 -43.94 7.89 -1.33
C LYS A 39 -44.50 7.43 0.05
N SER A 40 -44.20 8.10 1.18
CA SER A 40 -44.89 9.20 1.91
C SER A 40 -46.16 8.84 2.72
N THR A 41 -46.25 9.21 4.02
CA THR A 41 -47.38 9.92 4.74
C THR A 41 -47.03 10.16 6.24
N LEU A 42 -47.56 11.24 6.85
CA LEU A 42 -47.34 11.82 8.21
C LEU A 42 -48.57 11.67 9.15
N SER A 43 -48.37 11.59 10.49
CA SER A 43 -49.20 12.16 11.62
C SER A 43 -48.63 11.71 13.01
N VAL A 44 -48.08 12.55 13.92
CA VAL A 44 -48.64 13.35 15.08
C VAL A 44 -49.36 12.48 16.16
N THR A 45 -49.08 12.43 17.49
CA THR A 45 -48.88 13.41 18.61
C THR A 45 -48.27 12.71 19.89
N GLU A 46 -47.22 13.21 20.60
CA GLU A 46 -47.13 13.91 21.94
C GLU A 46 -46.84 13.02 23.23
N PRO A 47 -46.37 13.51 24.42
CA PRO A 47 -44.97 13.93 24.77
C PRO A 47 -44.36 13.45 26.16
N ILE A 48 -43.00 13.45 26.28
CA ILE A 48 -42.10 13.78 27.46
C ILE A 48 -42.10 12.83 28.72
N PRO A 49 -40.98 12.56 29.49
CA PRO A 49 -39.86 13.46 29.85
C PRO A 49 -38.40 12.95 29.79
N ILE A 50 -37.50 13.94 29.93
CA ILE A 50 -36.04 13.85 30.08
C ILE A 50 -35.68 13.77 31.57
N SER A 51 -34.78 12.85 31.94
CA SER A 51 -33.90 13.00 33.12
C SER A 51 -32.58 12.24 32.94
N HIS A 52 -31.47 13.00 33.12
CA HIS A 52 -30.10 12.64 33.56
C HIS A 52 -29.38 11.42 32.93
N VAL A 53 -28.44 11.62 32.00
CA VAL A 53 -26.98 11.91 32.16
C VAL A 53 -26.15 10.70 32.65
N SER A 54 -25.09 10.46 31.86
CA SER A 54 -23.86 9.66 32.07
C SER A 54 -23.98 8.14 32.02
N GLU A 55 -23.55 7.57 30.89
CA GLU A 55 -22.35 6.73 30.86
C GLU A 55 -21.76 6.76 29.46
N GLN A 56 -20.46 7.06 29.40
CA GLN A 56 -19.68 7.07 28.17
C GLN A 56 -19.48 5.62 27.76
N GLU A 57 -20.07 5.22 26.62
CA GLU A 57 -19.68 3.98 25.96
C GLU A 57 -18.23 4.12 25.48
N GLU A 58 -17.31 3.62 26.29
CA GLU A 58 -15.97 3.28 25.83
C GLU A 58 -16.08 2.26 24.71
N ALA A 59 -15.74 2.68 23.49
CA ALA A 59 -15.58 1.80 22.36
C ALA A 59 -14.42 0.84 22.65
N GLN A 60 -14.75 -0.35 23.13
CA GLN A 60 -13.82 -1.46 23.25
C GLN A 60 -13.38 -1.87 21.83
N ASP A 61 -12.11 -1.67 21.53
CA ASP A 61 -11.44 -2.18 20.33
C ASP A 61 -11.51 -3.72 20.36
N ALA A 62 -12.49 -4.30 19.67
CA ALA A 62 -12.54 -5.73 19.44
C ALA A 62 -11.30 -6.16 18.62
N PRO A 63 -10.56 -7.21 19.03
CA PRO A 63 -9.40 -7.67 18.27
C PRO A 63 -9.86 -8.15 16.91
N VAL A 64 -9.46 -7.42 15.86
CA VAL A 64 -9.70 -7.82 14.47
C VAL A 64 -8.99 -9.15 14.25
N THR A 65 -9.75 -10.24 14.22
CA THR A 65 -9.22 -11.57 13.89
C THR A 65 -8.99 -11.61 12.38
N LEU A 66 -7.80 -11.17 11.95
CA LEU A 66 -7.37 -11.29 10.56
C LEU A 66 -7.14 -12.78 10.25
N SER A 67 -7.93 -13.34 9.33
CA SER A 67 -7.70 -14.70 8.81
C SER A 67 -6.30 -14.80 8.19
N LEU A 68 -5.61 -15.94 8.37
CA LEU A 68 -4.24 -16.14 7.88
C LEU A 68 -4.08 -15.82 6.38
N GLU A 69 -5.10 -16.11 5.57
CA GLU A 69 -5.12 -15.83 4.12
C GLU A 69 -5.01 -14.34 3.78
N LYS A 70 -5.32 -13.46 4.73
CA LYS A 70 -5.23 -12.01 4.58
C LYS A 70 -3.89 -11.45 5.07
N LEU A 71 -3.08 -12.25 5.75
CA LEU A 71 -1.77 -11.85 6.25
C LEU A 71 -0.72 -11.97 5.14
N PHE A 72 0.13 -10.95 5.05
CA PHE A 72 1.39 -11.06 4.35
C PHE A 72 2.40 -11.71 5.29
N VAL A 73 2.75 -12.96 4.98
CA VAL A 73 3.77 -13.73 5.69
C VAL A 73 5.07 -13.61 4.90
N PRO A 74 6.10 -12.95 5.45
CA PRO A 74 7.38 -12.84 4.76
C PRO A 74 8.02 -14.22 4.62
N PRO A 75 8.94 -14.38 3.68
CA PRO A 75 9.50 -15.70 3.44
C PRO A 75 10.33 -16.24 4.60
N GLU A 76 10.40 -17.57 4.68
CA GLU A 76 11.02 -18.30 5.80
C GLU A 76 10.43 -17.93 7.19
N THR A 77 9.23 -17.35 7.24
CA THR A 77 8.51 -17.05 8.48
C THR A 77 7.54 -18.18 8.79
N GLN A 78 7.72 -18.83 9.93
CA GLN A 78 6.79 -19.84 10.40
C GLN A 78 5.62 -19.18 11.15
N VAL A 79 4.42 -19.49 10.69
CA VAL A 79 3.15 -19.04 11.27
C VAL A 79 2.27 -20.27 11.49
N SER A 80 1.80 -20.46 12.73
CA SER A 80 0.80 -21.46 13.08
C SER A 80 -0.49 -20.75 13.50
N VAL A 81 -1.64 -21.33 13.15
CA VAL A 81 -2.97 -20.83 13.58
C VAL A 81 -3.08 -20.82 15.10
N ASP A 82 -2.44 -21.79 15.74
CA ASP A 82 -2.51 -22.01 17.19
C ASP A 82 -1.42 -21.24 17.96
N ASP A 83 -0.63 -20.39 17.28
CA ASP A 83 0.42 -19.63 17.94
C ASP A 83 -0.16 -18.38 18.64
N PRO A 84 -0.21 -18.36 19.99
CA PRO A 84 -0.76 -17.23 20.73
C PRO A 84 0.07 -15.94 20.56
N SER A 85 1.31 -16.04 20.07
CA SER A 85 2.18 -14.90 19.79
C SER A 85 1.96 -14.29 18.40
N LEU A 86 1.14 -14.88 17.53
CA LEU A 86 0.97 -14.36 16.17
C LEU A 86 0.46 -12.92 16.16
N SER A 87 -0.49 -12.59 17.04
CA SER A 87 -1.05 -11.24 17.15
C SER A 87 0.00 -10.19 17.53
N THR A 88 1.00 -10.56 18.34
CA THR A 88 2.09 -9.65 18.76
C THR A 88 3.18 -9.53 17.69
N ARG A 89 3.26 -10.49 16.76
CA ARG A 89 4.17 -10.45 15.61
C ARG A 89 3.61 -9.69 14.41
N ILE A 90 2.33 -9.35 14.39
CA ILE A 90 1.76 -8.53 13.31
C ILE A 90 2.10 -7.05 13.55
N LEU A 91 2.67 -6.40 12.54
CA LEU A 91 2.94 -4.96 12.58
C LEU A 91 1.63 -4.19 12.75
N LYS A 92 1.60 -3.25 13.71
CA LYS A 92 0.39 -2.50 14.06
C LYS A 92 -0.17 -1.73 12.86
N GLY A 93 -1.48 -1.83 12.62
CA GLY A 93 -2.14 -1.15 11.50
C GLY A 93 -1.68 -1.66 10.13
N SER A 94 -1.40 -2.96 10.02
CA SER A 94 -0.96 -3.63 8.79
C SER A 94 -1.53 -5.06 8.72
N ASN A 95 -1.24 -5.78 7.63
CA ASN A 95 -1.37 -7.24 7.58
C ASN A 95 -0.02 -7.97 7.57
N ILE A 96 1.07 -7.33 7.98
CA ILE A 96 2.43 -7.85 7.80
C ILE A 96 2.90 -8.52 9.07
N VAL A 97 3.33 -9.78 8.95
CA VAL A 97 3.96 -10.52 10.04
C VAL A 97 5.45 -10.17 10.11
N LEU A 98 5.97 -10.01 11.32
CA LEU A 98 7.40 -9.85 11.58
C LEU A 98 8.14 -11.18 11.41
N SER A 99 9.22 -11.13 10.65
CA SER A 99 10.15 -12.23 10.47
C SER A 99 11.46 -12.02 11.25
N LYS A 100 12.31 -13.05 11.27
CA LYS A 100 13.69 -12.96 11.78
C LYS A 100 14.55 -11.92 11.05
N TYR A 101 14.11 -11.43 9.90
CA TYR A 101 14.82 -10.43 9.10
C TYR A 101 14.53 -8.99 9.54
N ALA A 102 13.58 -8.73 10.43
CA ALA A 102 13.18 -7.39 10.85
C ALA A 102 14.17 -6.75 11.86
N MET A 103 15.45 -6.66 11.49
CA MET A 103 16.54 -6.08 12.28
C MET A 103 17.21 -4.90 11.55
N ASP A 104 17.87 -4.01 12.28
CA ASP A 104 18.57 -2.83 11.73
C ASP A 104 17.66 -1.88 10.92
N ALA A 105 16.50 -1.55 11.50
CA ALA A 105 15.50 -0.66 10.92
C ALA A 105 15.77 0.85 11.17
N GLN A 106 16.72 1.18 12.04
CA GLN A 106 16.98 2.56 12.44
C GLN A 106 17.52 3.40 11.28
N VAL A 107 17.07 4.65 11.17
CA VAL A 107 17.62 5.65 10.24
C VAL A 107 18.47 6.65 11.04
N VAL A 108 19.78 6.61 10.81
CA VAL A 108 20.78 7.47 11.46
C VAL A 108 21.20 8.59 10.52
N GLN A 109 21.40 8.28 9.24
CA GLN A 109 21.84 9.21 8.20
C GLN A 109 20.98 9.06 6.95
N ALA A 110 20.69 10.18 6.29
CA ALA A 110 19.87 10.23 5.07
C ALA A 110 20.30 11.38 4.17
N GLU A 111 20.85 11.09 3.00
CA GLU A 111 21.45 12.10 2.12
C GLU A 111 20.83 12.08 0.74
N PHE A 112 20.58 13.25 0.18
CA PHE A 112 20.20 13.36 -1.22
C PHE A 112 21.44 13.14 -2.08
N VAL A 113 21.37 12.17 -3.00
CA VAL A 113 22.50 11.83 -3.87
C VAL A 113 22.36 12.47 -5.24
N LYS A 114 21.26 12.19 -5.95
CA LYS A 114 21.07 12.65 -7.33
C LYS A 114 19.59 12.62 -7.75
N SER A 115 19.27 13.47 -8.73
CA SER A 115 18.04 13.41 -9.53
C SER A 115 18.38 12.92 -10.93
N SER A 116 17.69 11.88 -11.40
CA SER A 116 17.91 11.25 -12.70
C SER A 116 16.65 11.32 -13.56
N VAL A 117 16.78 11.61 -14.86
CA VAL A 117 15.67 11.63 -15.81
C VAL A 117 15.52 10.28 -16.53
N LYS A 118 16.63 9.53 -16.66
CA LYS A 118 16.68 8.17 -17.21
C LYS A 118 17.16 7.18 -16.16
N THR A 119 16.71 5.93 -16.29
CA THR A 119 17.14 4.81 -15.43
C THR A 119 18.65 4.62 -15.46
N GLU A 120 19.27 4.80 -16.62
CA GLU A 120 20.72 4.70 -16.87
C GLU A 120 21.55 5.70 -16.03
N ASP A 121 20.97 6.86 -15.71
CA ASP A 121 21.63 7.93 -14.96
C ASP A 121 21.56 7.73 -13.44
N CYS A 122 20.81 6.72 -12.97
CA CYS A 122 20.64 6.40 -11.55
C CYS A 122 21.96 5.85 -10.97
N PRO A 123 22.18 5.95 -9.65
CA PRO A 123 23.35 5.34 -8.99
C PRO A 123 23.53 3.87 -9.39
N SER A 124 24.75 3.37 -9.52
CA SER A 124 25.02 1.99 -9.98
C SER A 124 25.91 1.21 -9.00
N ASP A 125 25.89 1.62 -7.73
CA ASP A 125 26.69 1.01 -6.65
C ASP A 125 26.08 -0.29 -6.09
N GLY A 126 24.95 -0.75 -6.63
CA GLY A 126 24.36 -2.05 -6.31
C GLY A 126 23.57 -2.10 -5.01
N LEU A 127 23.34 -0.96 -4.35
CA LEU A 127 22.63 -0.93 -3.07
C LEU A 127 21.12 -1.19 -3.24
N PRO A 128 20.46 -1.86 -2.28
CA PRO A 128 19.03 -2.14 -2.33
C PRO A 128 18.18 -0.86 -2.37
N GLU A 129 17.09 -0.87 -3.14
CA GLU A 129 16.25 0.32 -3.37
C GLU A 129 14.79 0.07 -3.01
N PHE A 130 14.19 1.06 -2.35
CA PHE A 130 12.76 1.12 -2.06
C PHE A 130 12.16 2.34 -2.75
N ALA A 131 11.30 2.10 -3.74
CA ALA A 131 10.73 3.16 -4.54
C ALA A 131 9.39 3.63 -3.97
N LEU A 132 9.25 4.92 -3.69
CA LEU A 132 7.99 5.55 -3.32
C LEU A 132 7.30 6.08 -4.58
N VAL A 133 6.06 5.66 -4.83
CA VAL A 133 5.23 6.17 -5.93
C VAL A 133 3.79 6.32 -5.47
N GLY A 134 3.05 7.21 -6.11
CA GLY A 134 1.63 7.43 -5.79
C GLY A 134 1.10 8.65 -6.51
N ARG A 135 -0.21 8.89 -6.45
CA ARG A 135 -0.80 10.07 -7.09
C ARG A 135 -0.17 11.36 -6.55
N SER A 136 -0.08 12.37 -7.41
CA SER A 136 0.21 13.74 -6.99
C SER A 136 -0.60 14.16 -5.74
N ASN A 137 0.08 14.76 -4.75
CA ASN A 137 -0.47 15.14 -3.43
C ASN A 137 -0.99 14.00 -2.53
N VAL A 138 -0.64 12.73 -2.80
CA VAL A 138 -0.98 11.61 -1.91
C VAL A 138 -0.28 11.71 -0.55
N GLY A 139 0.89 12.35 -0.48
CA GLY A 139 1.68 12.46 0.76
C GLY A 139 3.09 11.89 0.68
N LYS A 140 3.55 11.50 -0.51
CA LYS A 140 4.87 10.89 -0.78
C LYS A 140 6.06 11.61 -0.13
N SER A 141 6.28 12.88 -0.43
CA SER A 141 7.40 13.64 0.15
C SER A 141 7.24 13.86 1.66
N SER A 142 6.00 13.92 2.18
CA SER A 142 5.74 14.02 3.62
C SER A 142 6.07 12.71 4.33
N LEU A 143 5.72 11.57 3.74
CA LEU A 143 6.09 10.25 4.25
C LEU A 143 7.61 10.07 4.22
N LEU A 144 8.26 10.41 3.11
CA LEU A 144 9.72 10.36 2.98
C LEU A 144 10.40 11.12 4.11
N ASN A 145 10.03 12.39 4.31
CA ASN A 145 10.57 13.24 5.37
C ASN A 145 10.27 12.70 6.78
N SER A 146 9.12 12.06 6.99
CA SER A 146 8.77 11.40 8.25
C SER A 146 9.66 10.18 8.52
N LEU A 147 9.88 9.32 7.51
CA LEU A 147 10.74 8.13 7.63
C LEU A 147 12.16 8.52 8.06
N VAL A 148 12.76 9.51 7.38
CA VAL A 148 14.13 9.96 7.64
C VAL A 148 14.27 10.96 8.78
N ARG A 149 13.15 11.37 9.43
CA ARG A 149 13.11 12.43 10.46
C ARG A 149 13.78 13.75 10.05
N ARG A 150 13.71 14.13 8.77
CA ARG A 150 14.25 15.41 8.25
C ARG A 150 13.14 16.20 7.57
N LYS A 151 12.89 17.43 8.03
CA LYS A 151 11.74 18.25 7.57
C LYS A 151 11.83 18.74 6.12
N LYS A 152 13.01 18.72 5.50
CA LYS A 152 13.25 19.34 4.18
C LYS A 152 14.20 18.53 3.28
N LEU A 153 14.37 17.22 3.53
CA LEU A 153 15.22 16.40 2.66
C LEU A 153 14.56 16.23 1.29
N ALA A 154 13.27 15.87 1.26
CA ALA A 154 12.43 15.98 0.08
C ALA A 154 11.60 17.26 0.11
N LEU A 155 11.52 17.93 -1.04
CA LEU A 155 10.72 19.15 -1.20
C LEU A 155 9.22 18.82 -1.13
N THR A 156 8.53 19.27 -0.08
CA THR A 156 7.07 19.16 0.05
C THR A 156 6.37 20.39 -0.53
N SER A 157 5.44 20.21 -1.48
CA SER A 157 4.60 21.29 -2.01
C SER A 157 3.14 20.86 -2.10
N LYS A 158 2.23 21.82 -1.95
CA LYS A 158 0.80 21.63 -2.26
C LYS A 158 0.51 21.68 -3.76
N LYS A 159 1.40 22.33 -4.55
CA LYS A 159 1.29 22.39 -6.01
C LYS A 159 1.78 21.06 -6.59
N PRO A 160 0.95 20.32 -7.34
CA PRO A 160 1.37 19.03 -7.88
C PRO A 160 2.35 19.17 -9.07
N GLY A 161 3.03 18.08 -9.45
CA GLY A 161 3.97 18.06 -10.60
C GLY A 161 5.40 18.53 -10.34
N LYS A 162 5.83 18.64 -9.08
CA LYS A 162 7.19 19.09 -8.70
C LYS A 162 8.27 18.01 -8.89
N THR A 163 7.98 16.76 -8.54
CA THR A 163 8.91 15.65 -8.78
C THR A 163 8.77 15.22 -10.24
N GLN A 164 9.76 15.60 -11.06
CA GLN A 164 9.81 15.27 -12.50
C GLN A 164 10.95 14.28 -12.82
N CYS A 165 11.79 13.99 -11.82
CA CYS A 165 12.94 13.11 -11.90
C CYS A 165 12.84 12.02 -10.84
N ILE A 166 13.63 10.97 -11.00
CA ILE A 166 13.88 9.93 -10.02
C ILE A 166 14.89 10.46 -9.01
N ASN A 167 14.49 10.71 -7.76
CA ASN A 167 15.40 11.23 -6.74
C ASN A 167 15.87 10.11 -5.81
N HIS A 168 17.19 9.95 -5.67
CA HIS A 168 17.78 8.95 -4.80
C HIS A 168 18.24 9.57 -3.47
N PHE A 169 17.77 8.99 -2.38
CA PHE A 169 18.19 9.35 -1.02
C PHE A 169 18.91 8.16 -0.38
N ARG A 170 20.21 8.29 -0.12
CA ARG A 170 21.03 7.24 0.49
C ARG A 170 20.81 7.22 1.99
N ILE A 171 20.49 6.06 2.54
CA ILE A 171 20.18 5.86 3.95
C ILE A 171 21.24 4.99 4.61
N ASN A 172 21.86 5.51 5.67
CA ASN A 172 22.94 4.86 6.44
C ASN A 172 24.05 4.25 5.55
N ASP A 173 24.32 4.83 4.38
CA ASP A 173 25.21 4.32 3.34
C ASP A 173 24.93 2.89 2.82
N LYS A 174 23.76 2.33 3.15
CA LYS A 174 23.43 0.90 2.96
C LYS A 174 22.32 0.63 1.97
N TRP A 175 21.42 1.57 1.73
CA TRP A 175 20.26 1.38 0.84
C TRP A 175 19.69 2.72 0.38
N TYR A 176 18.83 2.71 -0.63
CA TYR A 176 18.19 3.91 -1.16
C TYR A 176 16.70 3.95 -0.90
N LEU A 177 16.23 5.12 -0.49
CA LEU A 177 14.83 5.51 -0.65
C LEU A 177 14.72 6.33 -1.93
N VAL A 178 13.87 5.89 -2.86
CA VAL A 178 13.78 6.48 -4.21
C VAL A 178 12.43 7.18 -4.37
N ASP A 179 12.45 8.49 -4.61
CA ASP A 179 11.24 9.30 -4.82
C ASP A 179 10.94 9.41 -6.31
N LEU A 180 9.92 8.69 -6.78
CA LEU A 180 9.49 8.73 -8.18
C LEU A 180 8.48 9.86 -8.43
N PRO A 181 8.34 10.34 -9.68
CA PRO A 181 7.26 11.24 -10.07
C PRO A 181 5.89 10.66 -9.71
N GLY A 182 4.99 11.53 -9.23
CA GLY A 182 3.63 11.10 -8.94
C GLY A 182 2.78 11.03 -10.20
N TYR A 183 1.99 9.97 -10.37
CA TYR A 183 1.08 9.83 -11.49
C TYR A 183 -0.21 10.68 -11.30
N GLY A 184 -1.02 10.77 -12.36
CA GLY A 184 -2.35 11.40 -12.31
C GLY A 184 -2.36 12.93 -12.24
N TYR A 185 -1.25 13.61 -12.50
CA TYR A 185 -1.22 15.08 -12.56
C TYR A 185 -1.81 15.58 -13.89
N ALA A 186 -3.11 15.87 -13.88
CA ALA A 186 -3.86 16.28 -15.07
C ALA A 186 -3.38 17.60 -15.71
N SER A 187 -2.73 18.49 -14.94
CA SER A 187 -2.28 19.80 -15.44
C SER A 187 -0.93 19.76 -16.16
N ALA A 188 -0.21 18.64 -16.17
CA ALA A 188 0.97 18.50 -17.02
C ALA A 188 0.56 18.28 -18.49
N PRO A 189 1.36 18.76 -19.47
CA PRO A 189 1.20 18.39 -20.87
C PRO A 189 1.13 16.87 -21.05
N GLN A 190 0.37 16.40 -22.04
CA GLN A 190 0.16 14.97 -22.25
C GLN A 190 1.46 14.24 -22.60
N GLU A 191 2.35 14.87 -23.38
CA GLU A 191 3.68 14.36 -23.70
C GLU A 191 4.50 14.08 -22.43
N LEU A 192 4.59 15.07 -21.53
CA LEU A 192 5.30 14.96 -20.27
C LEU A 192 4.73 13.83 -19.38
N ARG A 193 3.41 13.64 -19.38
CA ARG A 193 2.75 12.54 -18.66
C ARG A 193 3.10 11.17 -19.26
N THR A 194 3.15 11.08 -20.58
CA THR A 194 3.54 9.86 -21.30
C THR A 194 5.00 9.52 -20.99
N ASP A 195 5.89 10.51 -21.00
CA ASP A 195 7.31 10.33 -20.71
C ASP A 195 7.54 9.88 -19.26
N TRP A 196 6.89 10.52 -18.29
CA TRP A 196 6.97 10.12 -16.87
C TRP A 196 6.52 8.68 -16.66
N ASN A 197 5.39 8.31 -17.25
CA ASN A 197 4.91 6.94 -17.19
C ASN A 197 5.88 5.98 -17.86
N LYS A 198 6.49 6.36 -18.99
CA LYS A 198 7.44 5.52 -19.72
C LYS A 198 8.70 5.25 -18.88
N PHE A 199 9.38 6.29 -18.39
CA PHE A 199 10.62 6.07 -17.64
C PHE A 199 10.38 5.46 -16.25
N THR A 200 9.25 5.76 -15.60
CA THR A 200 8.94 5.15 -14.29
C THR A 200 8.69 3.66 -14.43
N LYS A 201 7.98 3.24 -15.49
CA LYS A 201 7.78 1.83 -15.82
C LYS A 201 9.08 1.15 -16.23
N ASP A 202 9.89 1.81 -17.04
CA ASP A 202 11.23 1.34 -17.41
C ASP A 202 12.09 1.09 -16.17
N TYR A 203 12.12 2.03 -15.22
CA TYR A 203 12.81 1.87 -13.95
C TYR A 203 12.29 0.64 -13.18
N PHE A 204 10.98 0.44 -13.07
CA PHE A 204 10.44 -0.75 -12.38
C PHE A 204 10.80 -2.08 -13.06
N LEU A 205 10.82 -2.11 -14.39
CA LEU A 205 11.09 -3.33 -15.15
C LEU A 205 12.57 -3.69 -15.18
N ASN A 206 13.46 -2.70 -15.18
CA ASN A 206 14.88 -2.89 -15.48
C ASN A 206 15.81 -2.69 -14.26
N ARG A 207 15.29 -2.21 -13.12
CA ARG A 207 16.12 -1.94 -11.94
C ARG A 207 16.30 -3.19 -11.07
N SER A 208 17.40 -3.91 -11.28
CA SER A 208 17.73 -5.14 -10.53
C SER A 208 17.90 -4.93 -9.01
N THR A 209 18.25 -3.73 -8.56
CA THR A 209 18.40 -3.36 -7.16
C THR A 209 17.08 -2.98 -6.47
N LEU A 210 15.97 -2.91 -7.21
CA LEU A 210 14.65 -2.57 -6.67
C LEU A 210 14.12 -3.74 -5.83
N VAL A 211 14.07 -3.53 -4.50
CA VAL A 211 13.56 -4.54 -3.55
C VAL A 211 12.04 -4.54 -3.52
N SER A 212 11.43 -3.35 -3.44
CA SER A 212 9.97 -3.21 -3.42
C SER A 212 9.54 -1.79 -3.75
N VAL A 213 8.41 -1.69 -4.44
CA VAL A 213 7.66 -0.45 -4.64
C VAL A 213 6.71 -0.22 -3.48
N PHE A 214 6.74 0.95 -2.88
CA PHE A 214 5.78 1.40 -1.88
C PHE A 214 4.77 2.29 -2.61
N LEU A 215 3.62 1.70 -2.96
CA LEU A 215 2.54 2.36 -3.67
C LEU A 215 1.64 3.08 -2.66
N LEU A 216 1.72 4.41 -2.64
CA LEU A 216 0.97 5.26 -1.72
C LEU A 216 -0.45 5.51 -2.21
N ILE A 217 -1.42 5.24 -1.34
CA ILE A 217 -2.85 5.45 -1.55
C ILE A 217 -3.37 6.44 -0.50
N ASP A 218 -4.22 7.40 -0.88
CA ASP A 218 -4.83 8.34 0.07
C ASP A 218 -6.05 7.70 0.74
N ALA A 219 -5.95 7.32 2.01
CA ALA A 219 -7.04 6.66 2.72
C ALA A 219 -8.19 7.63 3.09
N SER A 220 -7.98 8.95 2.98
CA SER A 220 -9.00 9.95 3.35
C SER A 220 -10.09 10.17 2.29
N ILE A 221 -10.00 9.45 1.17
CA ILE A 221 -10.93 9.51 0.04
C ILE A 221 -11.23 8.12 -0.51
N PRO A 222 -12.36 7.95 -1.23
CA PRO A 222 -12.64 6.70 -1.93
C PRO A 222 -11.56 6.36 -2.95
N ALA A 223 -11.36 5.06 -3.16
CA ALA A 223 -10.46 4.50 -4.17
C ALA A 223 -10.65 5.20 -5.53
N LYS A 224 -9.54 5.45 -6.22
CA LYS A 224 -9.56 6.04 -7.56
C LYS A 224 -9.08 5.00 -8.56
N ASN A 225 -9.73 4.97 -9.72
CA ASN A 225 -9.40 4.03 -10.79
C ASN A 225 -7.91 4.05 -11.16
N ILE A 226 -7.31 5.23 -11.25
CA ILE A 226 -5.87 5.36 -11.55
C ILE A 226 -4.97 4.66 -10.52
N ASP A 227 -5.36 4.62 -9.24
CA ASP A 227 -4.60 3.92 -8.20
C ASP A 227 -4.76 2.39 -8.36
N LEU A 228 -5.97 1.93 -8.68
CA LEU A 228 -6.29 0.51 -8.93
C LEU A 228 -5.57 -0.01 -10.18
N GLU A 229 -5.60 0.75 -11.27
CA GLU A 229 -4.88 0.45 -12.51
C GLU A 229 -3.37 0.37 -12.28
N TYR A 230 -2.81 1.26 -11.46
CA TYR A 230 -1.39 1.24 -11.13
C TYR A 230 -1.01 0.01 -10.30
N ALA A 231 -1.80 -0.31 -9.27
CA ALA A 231 -1.62 -1.52 -8.46
C ALA A 231 -1.73 -2.79 -9.33
N SER A 232 -2.73 -2.84 -10.21
CA SER A 232 -2.94 -3.94 -11.14
C SER A 232 -1.75 -4.10 -12.10
N TRP A 233 -1.23 -3.00 -12.66
CA TRP A 233 -0.06 -3.02 -13.54
C TRP A 233 1.19 -3.54 -12.83
N LEU A 234 1.46 -3.09 -11.58
CA LEU A 234 2.57 -3.61 -10.78
C LEU A 234 2.43 -5.13 -10.54
N GLY A 235 1.23 -5.58 -10.17
CA GLY A 235 0.94 -7.00 -9.97
C GLY A 235 1.11 -7.85 -11.23
N GLN A 236 0.57 -7.39 -12.36
CA GLN A 236 0.68 -8.09 -13.65
C GLN A 236 2.13 -8.23 -14.14
N ASN A 237 2.99 -7.25 -13.84
CA ASN A 237 4.41 -7.27 -14.18
C ASN A 237 5.28 -7.89 -13.08
N GLN A 238 4.67 -8.51 -12.06
CA GLN A 238 5.36 -9.18 -10.96
C GLN A 238 6.35 -8.27 -10.21
N ILE A 239 6.07 -6.96 -10.17
CA ILE A 239 6.89 -6.00 -9.44
C ILE A 239 6.56 -6.11 -7.95
N PRO A 240 7.54 -6.42 -7.07
CA PRO A 240 7.28 -6.49 -5.64
C PRO A 240 6.73 -5.16 -5.12
N MET A 241 5.62 -5.20 -4.40
CA MET A 241 4.98 -3.98 -3.92
C MET A 241 4.39 -4.11 -2.52
N THR A 242 4.34 -2.98 -1.81
CA THR A 242 3.63 -2.78 -0.55
C THR A 242 2.70 -1.58 -0.68
N LEU A 243 1.43 -1.76 -0.32
CA LEU A 243 0.46 -0.67 -0.31
C LEU A 243 0.66 0.18 0.96
N VAL A 244 0.82 1.49 0.78
CA VAL A 244 0.94 2.42 1.90
C VAL A 244 -0.27 3.33 1.93
N PHE A 245 -1.16 3.08 2.89
CA PHE A 245 -2.34 3.92 3.09
C PHE A 245 -1.93 5.15 3.90
N THR A 246 -2.02 6.32 3.27
CA THR A 246 -1.59 7.61 3.83
C THR A 246 -2.76 8.41 4.37
N LYS A 247 -2.45 9.37 5.24
CA LYS A 247 -3.43 10.32 5.83
C LYS A 247 -4.51 9.63 6.66
N CYS A 248 -4.18 8.53 7.34
CA CYS A 248 -5.11 7.81 8.22
C CYS A 248 -5.57 8.65 9.42
N ASP A 249 -4.92 9.78 9.73
CA ASP A 249 -5.37 10.77 10.71
C ASP A 249 -6.63 11.54 10.26
N LYS A 250 -6.91 11.60 8.96
CA LYS A 250 -7.99 12.43 8.43
C LYS A 250 -9.35 11.74 8.57
N ARG A 251 -10.06 12.09 9.63
CA ARG A 251 -11.49 11.78 9.77
C ARG A 251 -12.34 12.86 9.07
N LYS A 252 -13.10 12.48 8.04
CA LYS A 252 -14.19 13.35 7.55
C LYS A 252 -15.32 13.31 8.59
N LYS A 253 -15.85 14.49 8.95
CA LYS A 253 -17.03 14.57 9.83
C LYS A 253 -18.20 13.84 9.16
N LYS A 254 -18.91 12.98 9.91
CA LYS A 254 -20.05 12.15 9.43
C LYS A 254 -21.13 12.98 8.72
N LYS A 255 -21.29 14.27 9.10
CA LYS A 255 -22.19 15.25 8.48
C LYS A 255 -21.94 15.46 6.98
N ASN A 256 -20.74 15.18 6.47
CA ASN A 256 -20.37 15.34 5.07
C ASN A 256 -20.36 14.00 4.28
N GLY A 257 -20.90 12.91 4.86
CA GLY A 257 -21.02 11.62 4.18
C GLY A 257 -19.69 10.93 3.82
N GLY A 258 -18.57 11.34 4.41
CA GLY A 258 -17.27 10.74 4.14
C GLY A 258 -17.04 9.46 4.95
N LYS A 259 -16.65 8.38 4.28
CA LYS A 259 -16.13 7.15 4.91
C LYS A 259 -14.88 7.42 5.74
N ARG A 260 -14.69 6.65 6.81
CA ARG A 260 -13.45 6.62 7.59
C ARG A 260 -12.30 6.05 6.76
N PRO A 261 -11.03 6.36 7.07
CA PRO A 261 -9.88 5.81 6.38
C PRO A 261 -9.89 4.28 6.27
N GLU A 262 -10.26 3.60 7.35
CA GLU A 262 -10.34 2.14 7.44
C GLU A 262 -11.39 1.57 6.45
N GLU A 263 -12.52 2.26 6.29
CA GLU A 263 -13.57 1.85 5.35
C GLU A 263 -13.11 2.02 3.89
N ASN A 264 -12.46 3.14 3.55
CA ASN A 264 -11.91 3.35 2.20
C ASN A 264 -10.79 2.35 1.88
N MET A 265 -10.00 1.95 2.87
CA MET A 265 -8.97 0.93 2.74
C MET A 265 -9.56 -0.43 2.42
N ASN A 266 -10.57 -0.85 3.18
CA ASN A 266 -11.26 -2.11 2.95
C ASN A 266 -11.88 -2.14 1.55
N ASP A 267 -12.54 -1.05 1.12
CA ASP A 267 -13.05 -0.93 -0.24
C ASP A 267 -11.94 -1.11 -1.29
N PHE A 268 -10.79 -0.43 -1.11
CA PHE A 268 -9.66 -0.54 -2.02
C PHE A 268 -9.14 -1.98 -2.11
N GLN A 269 -8.98 -2.64 -0.97
CA GLN A 269 -8.51 -4.02 -0.87
C GLN A 269 -9.45 -5.00 -1.57
N GLU A 270 -10.76 -4.88 -1.35
CA GLU A 270 -11.75 -5.73 -2.03
C GLU A 270 -11.73 -5.51 -3.54
N LEU A 271 -11.58 -4.26 -4.00
CA LEU A 271 -11.50 -3.95 -5.43
C LEU A 271 -10.27 -4.54 -6.12
N ILE A 272 -9.14 -4.67 -5.40
CA ILE A 272 -7.92 -5.24 -5.98
C ILE A 272 -7.76 -6.74 -5.75
N ARG A 273 -8.56 -7.34 -4.87
CA ARG A 273 -8.42 -8.75 -4.45
C ARG A 273 -8.37 -9.72 -5.64
N GLY A 274 -9.14 -9.46 -6.69
CA GLY A 274 -9.16 -10.30 -7.89
C GLY A 274 -7.89 -10.26 -8.74
N PHE A 275 -6.97 -9.32 -8.49
CA PHE A 275 -5.70 -9.22 -9.22
C PHE A 275 -4.53 -9.92 -8.51
N PHE A 276 -4.72 -10.39 -7.27
CA PHE A 276 -3.67 -10.98 -6.47
C PHE A 276 -4.10 -12.34 -5.93
N GLU A 277 -3.24 -13.36 -6.06
CA GLU A 277 -3.47 -14.68 -5.46
C GLU A 277 -3.44 -14.61 -3.93
N THR A 278 -2.52 -13.81 -3.40
CA THR A 278 -2.38 -13.52 -1.97
C THR A 278 -2.56 -12.03 -1.73
N ALA A 279 -3.17 -11.65 -0.61
CA ALA A 279 -3.34 -10.24 -0.27
C ALA A 279 -1.97 -9.52 -0.28
N PRO A 280 -1.82 -8.40 -1.01
CA PRO A 280 -0.57 -7.66 -0.99
C PRO A 280 -0.30 -7.11 0.43
N PRO A 281 0.98 -6.95 0.82
CA PRO A 281 1.30 -6.31 2.08
C PRO A 281 0.78 -4.87 2.08
N TRP A 282 0.22 -4.43 3.20
CA TRP A 282 -0.26 -3.07 3.37
C TRP A 282 0.00 -2.50 4.76
N ILE A 283 0.21 -1.19 4.85
CA ILE A 283 0.48 -0.48 6.12
C ILE A 283 -0.31 0.84 6.16
N MET A 284 -0.94 1.13 7.30
CA MET A 284 -1.57 2.42 7.62
C MET A 284 -0.55 3.44 8.09
N THR A 285 -0.63 4.67 7.58
CA THR A 285 0.32 5.73 7.90
C THR A 285 -0.31 7.10 8.07
N SER A 286 0.32 7.91 8.91
CA SER A 286 0.12 9.35 8.96
C SER A 286 1.44 10.06 9.23
N SER A 287 1.87 10.91 8.31
CA SER A 287 3.02 11.79 8.53
C SER A 287 2.76 12.91 9.54
N VAL A 288 1.50 13.09 9.98
CA VAL A 288 1.13 14.06 11.02
C VAL A 288 1.29 13.46 12.41
N THR A 289 0.80 12.23 12.61
CA THR A 289 0.85 11.55 13.91
C THR A 289 2.05 10.60 14.05
N ASN A 290 2.82 10.41 12.98
CA ASN A 290 3.88 9.40 12.84
C ASN A 290 3.41 7.93 12.93
N GLN A 291 2.09 7.69 12.84
CA GLN A 291 1.55 6.33 12.71
C GLN A 291 2.18 5.61 11.52
N GLY A 292 2.55 4.34 11.70
CA GLY A 292 3.04 3.44 10.64
C GLY A 292 4.50 3.67 10.27
N ARG A 293 5.18 4.64 10.89
CA ARG A 293 6.57 4.98 10.54
C ARG A 293 7.52 3.85 10.90
N ASP A 294 7.47 3.39 12.14
CA ASP A 294 8.39 2.36 12.62
C ASP A 294 8.04 1.00 12.00
N GLU A 295 6.76 0.75 11.75
CA GLU A 295 6.27 -0.42 11.03
C GLU A 295 6.79 -0.47 9.58
N ILE A 296 6.78 0.67 8.85
CA ILE A 296 7.40 0.74 7.52
C ILE A 296 8.89 0.42 7.59
N LEU A 297 9.61 1.00 8.56
CA LEU A 297 11.06 0.80 8.68
C LEU A 297 11.40 -0.66 9.02
N LEU A 298 10.62 -1.31 9.88
CA LEU A 298 10.74 -2.73 10.18
C LEU A 298 10.46 -3.61 8.96
N HIS A 299 9.41 -3.30 8.20
CA HIS A 299 9.10 -4.03 6.97
C HIS A 299 10.17 -3.85 5.90
N MET A 300 10.65 -2.62 5.68
CA MET A 300 11.78 -2.33 4.78
C MET A 300 13.04 -3.10 5.20
N ALA A 301 13.36 -3.11 6.51
CA ALA A 301 14.51 -3.85 7.03
C ALA A 301 14.39 -5.35 6.75
N GLN A 302 13.21 -5.93 6.98
CA GLN A 302 12.91 -7.32 6.64
C GLN A 302 13.14 -7.62 5.17
N LEU A 303 12.56 -6.82 4.27
CA LEU A 303 12.68 -7.06 2.83
C LEU A 303 14.13 -6.90 2.36
N ARG A 304 14.83 -5.87 2.86
CA ARG A 304 16.23 -5.62 2.56
C ARG A 304 17.12 -6.77 3.03
N ASN A 305 16.98 -7.20 4.27
CA ASN A 305 17.84 -8.23 4.84
C ASN A 305 17.58 -9.60 4.21
N TYR A 306 16.32 -9.87 3.81
CA TYR A 306 16.00 -11.03 2.99
C TYR A 306 16.68 -10.93 1.61
N TRP A 307 16.53 -9.80 0.91
CA TRP A 307 17.14 -9.57 -0.40
C TRP A 307 18.67 -9.63 -0.37
N LEU A 308 19.33 -9.13 0.68
CA LEU A 308 20.79 -9.19 0.81
C LEU A 308 21.32 -10.61 1.05
N LYS A 309 20.49 -11.53 1.53
CA LYS A 309 20.86 -12.92 1.81
C LYS A 309 20.76 -13.81 0.57
N HIS A 310 19.94 -13.45 -0.42
CA HIS A 310 19.50 -14.33 -1.52
C HIS A 310 19.71 -13.66 -2.88
#